data_AF-A0A932T9T2-F1
#
_entry.id   AF-A0A932T9T2-F1
#
_cell.length_a   1.000
_cell.length_b   1.000
_cell.length_c   1.000
_cell.angle_alpha   90.00
_cell.angle_beta   90.00
_cell.angle_gamma   90.00
#
_symmetry.space_group_name_H-M   'P 1'
#
loop_
_entity.id
_entity.type
_entity.pdbx_description
1 polymer ?
#
loop_
_entity_poly.entity_id
_entity_poly.type
_entity_poly.pdbx_seq_one_letter_code
_entity_poly.pdbx_strand_id
1 'polypeptide(L)'
;MPRFIIHHVTKYTYPEAVRDSANQIMLYPISDIFQELISQQLVITGYPNIERYKDYYGNDVGTFMYLEAHNELLIDSKIEVITKTRLMPVIDPTTIEKQWENLGEIKYQGPFIDFLKQENFDKLHELKKITDPELAAGISVFEAAEKLNEYVYQNFQYIKGVTNVESTLDEIWKLKAGVCQ
;
A
#
# COMPACT_ATOMS: atom_id res chain seq x y z
N MET A 1 -11.17 -22.43 -2.61
CA MET A 1 -10.18 -21.37 -2.32
C MET A 1 -9.56 -20.97 -3.64
N PRO A 2 -9.62 -19.69 -4.05
CA PRO A 2 -9.01 -19.23 -5.29
C PRO A 2 -7.50 -19.49 -5.30
N ARG A 3 -6.98 -19.90 -6.44
CA ARG A 3 -5.55 -20.06 -6.72
C ARG A 3 -5.15 -18.99 -7.73
N PHE A 4 -4.11 -18.23 -7.42
CA PHE A 4 -3.59 -17.19 -8.30
C PHE A 4 -2.17 -17.52 -8.73
N ILE A 5 -1.91 -17.33 -10.02
CA ILE A 5 -0.58 -17.36 -10.61
C ILE A 5 -0.29 -15.91 -11.01
N ILE A 6 0.67 -15.30 -10.34
CA ILE A 6 1.02 -13.89 -10.48
C ILE A 6 2.39 -13.83 -11.15
N HIS A 7 2.50 -13.01 -12.20
CA HIS A 7 3.77 -12.73 -12.86
C HIS A 7 4.01 -11.23 -12.85
N HIS A 8 5.06 -10.81 -12.15
CA HIS A 8 5.50 -9.42 -12.06
C HIS A 8 6.83 -9.28 -12.76
N VAL A 9 6.93 -8.31 -13.68
CA VAL A 9 8.17 -7.99 -14.37
C VAL A 9 8.44 -6.50 -14.24
N THR A 10 9.61 -6.15 -13.68
CA THR A 10 10.16 -4.80 -13.73
C THR A 10 11.40 -4.82 -14.61
N LYS A 11 11.43 -3.94 -15.62
CA LYS A 11 12.55 -3.81 -16.54
C LYS A 11 13.00 -2.37 -16.58
N TYR A 12 14.25 -2.14 -16.20
CA TYR A 12 14.95 -0.88 -16.40
C TYR A 12 15.81 -0.97 -17.65
N THR A 13 15.79 0.06 -18.49
CA THR A 13 16.66 0.18 -19.66
C THR A 13 17.35 1.52 -19.60
N TYR A 14 18.68 1.50 -19.68
CA TYR A 14 19.53 2.68 -19.54
C TYR A 14 20.14 3.06 -20.88
N PRO A 15 20.17 4.36 -21.24
CA PRO A 15 20.80 4.82 -22.47
C PRO A 15 22.32 4.56 -22.49
N GLU A 16 22.95 4.49 -21.31
CA GLU A 16 24.37 4.20 -21.11
C GLU A 16 24.53 3.12 -20.03
N ALA A 17 25.70 2.47 -19.99
CA ALA A 17 25.93 1.40 -19.02
C ALA A 17 26.06 1.97 -17.61
N VAL A 18 25.24 1.48 -16.68
CA VAL A 18 25.30 1.82 -15.26
C VAL A 18 26.02 0.71 -14.48
N ARG A 19 26.52 1.04 -13.28
CA ARG A 19 27.23 0.13 -12.36
C ARG A 19 26.75 0.37 -10.94
N ASP A 20 27.14 -0.53 -10.03
CA ASP A 20 26.91 -0.40 -8.58
C ASP A 20 25.45 -0.10 -8.22
N SER A 21 24.51 -0.77 -8.88
CA SER A 21 23.08 -0.55 -8.71
C SER A 21 22.59 -1.17 -7.41
N ALA A 22 22.34 -0.33 -6.40
CA ALA A 22 21.72 -0.71 -5.13
C ALA A 22 20.19 -0.70 -5.27
N ASN A 23 19.55 -1.79 -4.90
CA ASN A 23 18.12 -1.99 -5.09
C ASN A 23 17.45 -2.57 -3.84
N GLN A 24 16.19 -2.20 -3.65
CA GLN A 24 15.29 -2.77 -2.67
C GLN A 24 14.00 -3.22 -3.37
N ILE A 25 13.50 -4.39 -3.02
CA ILE A 25 12.28 -4.98 -3.59
C ILE A 25 11.34 -5.48 -2.49
N MET A 26 10.05 -5.27 -2.70
CA MET A 26 8.95 -5.72 -1.83
C MET A 26 8.05 -6.69 -2.60
N LEU A 27 8.65 -7.66 -3.29
CA LEU A 27 7.98 -8.63 -4.15
C LEU A 27 7.72 -9.97 -3.44
N TYR A 28 7.55 -9.94 -2.13
CA TYR A 28 7.34 -11.13 -1.29
C TYR A 28 5.91 -11.09 -0.74
N PRO A 29 5.00 -11.95 -1.25
CA PRO A 29 3.64 -12.01 -0.74
C PRO A 29 3.62 -12.40 0.74
N ILE A 30 2.73 -11.79 1.49
CA ILE A 30 2.43 -12.22 2.86
C ILE A 30 1.92 -13.67 2.84
N SER A 31 2.32 -14.47 3.83
CA SER A 31 1.75 -15.80 4.07
C SER A 31 1.18 -15.83 5.48
N ASP A 32 -0.13 -15.95 5.59
CA ASP A 32 -0.88 -15.90 6.85
C ASP A 32 -2.10 -16.83 6.82
N ILE A 33 -3.05 -16.64 7.75
CA ILE A 33 -4.25 -17.47 7.82
C ILE A 33 -5.18 -17.29 6.60
N PHE A 34 -5.09 -16.18 5.89
CA PHE A 34 -5.92 -15.83 4.72
C PHE A 34 -5.19 -16.04 3.39
N GLN A 35 -3.88 -16.17 3.37
CA GLN A 35 -3.10 -16.40 2.16
C GLN A 35 -1.97 -17.41 2.40
N GLU A 36 -1.93 -18.44 1.56
CA GLU A 36 -0.86 -19.44 1.56
C GLU A 36 0.03 -19.23 0.33
N LEU A 37 1.33 -19.03 0.56
CA LEU A 37 2.34 -18.99 -0.49
C LEU A 37 2.73 -20.43 -0.89
N ILE A 38 2.38 -20.83 -2.12
CA ILE A 38 2.69 -22.17 -2.63
C ILE A 38 4.09 -22.21 -3.24
N SER A 39 4.42 -21.22 -4.06
CA SER A 39 5.75 -21.09 -4.63
C SER A 39 6.07 -19.65 -5.00
N GLN A 40 7.36 -19.32 -4.98
CA GLN A 40 7.88 -18.06 -5.48
C GLN A 40 9.20 -18.33 -6.20
N GLN A 41 9.31 -17.81 -7.42
CA GLN A 41 10.54 -17.70 -8.16
C GLN A 41 10.83 -16.22 -8.39
N LEU A 42 12.07 -15.81 -8.12
CA LEU A 42 12.55 -14.46 -8.36
C LEU A 42 13.87 -14.55 -9.11
N VAL A 43 13.91 -13.99 -10.31
CA VAL A 43 15.09 -13.95 -11.18
C VAL A 43 15.44 -12.49 -11.44
N ILE A 44 16.68 -12.14 -11.14
CA ILE A 44 17.21 -10.79 -11.34
C ILE A 44 18.43 -10.87 -12.26
N THR A 45 18.61 -9.88 -13.14
CA THR A 45 19.81 -9.81 -14.01
C THR A 45 21.08 -10.00 -13.20
N GLY A 46 21.95 -10.91 -13.66
CA GLY A 46 23.22 -11.20 -13.01
C GLY A 46 23.13 -12.09 -11.77
N TYR A 47 21.93 -12.56 -11.39
CA TYR A 47 21.70 -13.45 -10.24
C TYR A 47 22.38 -12.97 -8.95
N PRO A 48 22.19 -11.70 -8.53
CA PRO A 48 22.82 -11.19 -7.33
C PRO A 48 22.32 -11.95 -6.10
N ASN A 49 23.15 -11.97 -5.05
CA ASN A 49 22.72 -12.41 -3.74
C ASN A 49 21.71 -11.39 -3.19
N ILE A 50 20.54 -11.87 -2.79
CA ILE A 50 19.48 -11.05 -2.20
C ILE A 50 19.48 -11.28 -0.70
N GLU A 51 19.78 -10.23 0.05
CA GLU A 51 19.59 -10.22 1.50
C GLU A 51 18.12 -9.97 1.81
N ARG A 52 17.56 -10.77 2.72
CA ARG A 52 16.14 -10.67 3.10
C ARG A 52 16.01 -10.32 4.57
N TYR A 53 15.14 -9.36 4.87
CA TYR A 53 14.81 -8.97 6.23
C TYR A 53 13.34 -8.55 6.33
N LYS A 54 12.85 -8.39 7.56
CA LYS A 54 11.54 -7.81 7.82
C LYS A 54 11.68 -6.32 8.12
N ASP A 55 10.96 -5.48 7.40
CA ASP A 55 10.90 -4.06 7.71
C ASP A 55 10.12 -3.78 9.01
N TYR A 56 10.03 -2.50 9.37
CA TYR A 56 9.32 -2.07 10.57
C TYR A 56 7.83 -2.48 10.59
N TYR A 57 7.21 -2.62 9.42
CA TYR A 57 5.81 -3.02 9.27
C TYR A 57 5.63 -4.55 9.13
N GLY A 58 6.72 -5.31 9.20
CA GLY A 58 6.72 -6.77 9.09
C GLY A 58 6.72 -7.32 7.66
N ASN A 59 6.83 -6.45 6.66
CA ASN A 59 6.94 -6.86 5.25
C ASN A 59 8.27 -7.56 5.02
N ASP A 60 8.27 -8.64 4.23
CA ASP A 60 9.50 -9.23 3.74
C ASP A 60 10.08 -8.33 2.63
N VAL A 61 11.30 -7.84 2.86
CA VAL A 61 12.03 -6.95 1.96
C VAL A 61 13.30 -7.65 1.49
N GLY A 62 13.60 -7.51 0.20
CA GLY A 62 14.85 -7.99 -0.39
C GLY A 62 15.73 -6.82 -0.80
N THR A 63 17.01 -6.86 -0.44
CA THR A 63 18.02 -5.88 -0.87
C THR A 63 19.14 -6.58 -1.62
N PHE A 64 19.61 -5.97 -2.70
CA PHE A 64 20.73 -6.49 -3.47
C PHE A 64 21.53 -5.37 -4.15
N MET A 65 22.77 -5.69 -4.49
CA MET A 65 23.61 -4.85 -5.35
C MET A 65 23.95 -5.59 -6.64
N TYR A 66 23.95 -4.86 -7.76
CA TYR A 66 24.46 -5.38 -9.02
C TYR A 66 25.62 -4.50 -9.52
N LEU A 67 26.84 -5.04 -9.44
CA LEU A 67 28.11 -4.31 -9.62
C LEU A 67 28.59 -4.24 -11.08
N GLU A 68 28.18 -5.23 -11.88
CA GLU A 68 28.60 -5.32 -13.28
C GLU A 68 28.01 -4.19 -14.12
N ALA A 69 28.75 -3.77 -15.14
CA ALA A 69 28.25 -2.79 -16.09
C ALA A 69 27.10 -3.37 -16.91
N HIS A 70 25.96 -2.68 -16.94
CA HIS A 70 24.77 -3.16 -17.64
C HIS A 70 23.94 -2.01 -18.20
N ASN A 71 23.27 -2.27 -19.32
CA ASN A 71 22.27 -1.37 -19.91
C ASN A 71 20.83 -1.78 -19.57
N GLU A 72 20.66 -2.91 -18.88
CA GLU A 72 19.35 -3.46 -18.53
C GLU A 72 19.38 -4.15 -17.17
N LEU A 73 18.38 -3.86 -16.33
CA LEU A 73 18.10 -4.59 -15.10
C LEU A 73 16.69 -5.16 -15.18
N LEU A 74 16.58 -6.48 -15.20
CA LEU A 74 15.33 -7.23 -15.19
C LEU A 74 15.12 -7.82 -13.80
N ILE A 75 13.91 -7.66 -13.27
CA ILE A 75 13.41 -8.30 -12.05
C ILE A 75 12.13 -9.04 -12.45
N ASP A 76 12.21 -10.36 -12.58
CA ASP A 76 11.10 -11.25 -12.97
C ASP A 76 10.70 -12.10 -11.76
N SER A 77 9.46 -11.92 -11.28
CA SER A 77 8.90 -12.68 -10.17
C SER A 77 7.66 -13.44 -10.60
N LYS A 78 7.67 -14.75 -10.37
CA LYS A 78 6.53 -15.65 -10.57
C LYS A 78 6.12 -16.21 -9.22
N ILE A 79 4.85 -16.01 -8.88
CA ILE A 79 4.30 -16.29 -7.58
C ILE A 79 3.06 -17.15 -7.75
N GLU A 80 2.90 -18.12 -6.87
CA GLU A 80 1.70 -18.90 -6.76
C GLU A 80 1.16 -18.83 -5.33
N VAL A 81 -0.09 -18.38 -5.18
CA VAL A 81 -0.76 -18.26 -3.87
C VAL A 81 -2.15 -18.88 -3.90
N ILE A 82 -2.58 -19.39 -2.75
CA ILE A 82 -3.97 -19.76 -2.48
C ILE A 82 -4.54 -18.78 -1.47
N THR A 83 -5.64 -18.11 -1.82
CA THR A 83 -6.31 -17.18 -0.91
C THR A 83 -7.52 -17.83 -0.27
N LYS A 84 -7.80 -17.46 0.97
CA LYS A 84 -9.00 -17.83 1.71
C LYS A 84 -9.86 -16.60 1.88
N THR A 85 -11.17 -16.80 1.94
CA THR A 85 -12.12 -15.71 2.10
C THR A 85 -11.86 -14.98 3.41
N ARG A 86 -11.70 -13.66 3.33
CA ARG A 86 -11.71 -12.77 4.50
C ARG A 86 -13.12 -12.24 4.67
N LEU A 87 -13.72 -12.46 5.83
CA LEU A 87 -15.01 -11.85 6.15
C LEU A 87 -14.80 -10.34 6.37
N MET A 88 -15.65 -9.53 5.76
CA MET A 88 -15.65 -8.09 6.00
C MET A 88 -16.07 -7.81 7.45
N PRO A 89 -15.54 -6.77 8.10
CA PRO A 89 -15.84 -6.42 9.50
C PRO A 89 -17.26 -5.85 9.70
N VAL A 90 -18.16 -6.03 8.72
CA VAL A 90 -19.57 -5.57 8.77
C VAL A 90 -20.33 -6.17 9.96
N ILE A 91 -19.88 -7.31 10.48
CA ILE A 91 -20.47 -7.97 11.65
C ILE A 91 -19.60 -7.67 12.88
N ASP A 92 -19.69 -6.44 13.38
CA ASP A 92 -19.21 -6.10 14.73
C ASP A 92 -20.40 -6.18 15.70
N PRO A 93 -20.42 -7.14 16.65
CA PRO A 93 -21.52 -7.28 17.59
C PRO A 93 -21.56 -6.18 18.66
N THR A 94 -20.57 -5.29 18.71
CA THR A 94 -20.51 -4.18 19.67
C THR A 94 -21.35 -2.98 19.22
N THR A 95 -21.80 -2.17 20.17
CA THR A 95 -22.57 -0.96 19.85
C THR A 95 -21.70 0.07 19.14
N ILE A 96 -22.32 0.95 18.35
CA ILE A 96 -21.62 2.01 17.62
C ILE A 96 -20.76 2.85 18.58
N GLU A 97 -21.30 3.21 19.74
CA GLU A 97 -20.58 3.98 20.76
C GLU A 97 -19.32 3.26 21.22
N LYS A 98 -19.40 1.94 21.44
CA LYS A 98 -18.26 1.14 21.89
C LYS A 98 -17.18 1.04 20.82
N GLN A 99 -17.55 0.96 19.54
CA GLN A 99 -16.59 0.96 18.43
C GLN A 99 -15.79 2.26 18.39
N TRP A 100 -16.46 3.41 18.54
CA TRP A 100 -15.80 4.72 18.59
C TRP A 100 -14.95 4.91 19.84
N GLU A 101 -15.40 4.42 21.00
CA GLU A 101 -14.59 4.39 22.22
C GLU A 101 -13.31 3.58 22.00
N ASN A 102 -13.42 2.37 21.45
CA ASN A 102 -12.27 1.51 21.14
C ASN A 102 -11.30 2.19 20.17
N LEU A 103 -11.79 2.85 19.11
CA LEU A 103 -10.95 3.62 18.19
C LEU A 103 -10.22 4.76 18.93
N GLY A 104 -10.91 5.43 19.84
CA GLY A 104 -10.37 6.47 20.72
C GLY A 104 -9.28 5.97 21.67
N GLU A 105 -9.30 4.69 22.04
CA GLU A 105 -8.27 4.05 22.86
C GLU A 105 -7.09 3.55 22.01
N ILE A 106 -7.36 2.96 20.84
CA ILE A 106 -6.35 2.40 19.93
C ILE A 106 -5.32 3.46 19.52
N LYS A 107 -5.72 4.73 19.43
CA LYS A 107 -4.81 5.83 19.09
C LYS A 107 -3.63 6.01 20.08
N TYR A 108 -3.73 5.45 21.29
CA TYR A 108 -2.65 5.51 22.28
C TYR A 108 -1.77 4.25 22.30
N GLN A 109 -2.08 3.26 21.46
CA GLN A 109 -1.31 2.03 21.38
C GLN A 109 -0.15 2.21 20.38
N GLY A 110 1.06 1.81 20.79
CA GLY A 110 2.30 1.96 20.03
C GLY A 110 2.21 1.57 18.55
N PRO A 111 1.65 0.39 18.19
CA PRO A 111 1.56 -0.06 16.80
C PRO A 111 0.75 0.85 15.86
N PHE A 112 -0.08 1.74 16.40
CA PHE A 112 -0.98 2.58 15.61
C PHE A 112 -0.49 4.02 15.48
N ILE A 113 0.52 4.44 16.24
CA ILE A 113 0.98 5.83 16.31
C ILE A 113 1.36 6.37 14.92
N ASP A 114 2.03 5.56 14.10
CA ASP A 114 2.48 5.97 12.76
C ASP A 114 1.33 6.29 11.79
N PHE A 115 0.13 5.74 12.04
CA PHE A 115 -1.07 5.99 11.22
C PHE A 115 -1.85 7.24 11.66
N LEU A 116 -1.45 7.88 12.77
CA LEU A 116 -2.14 9.05 13.32
C LEU A 116 -1.51 10.37 12.91
N LYS A 117 -0.37 10.31 12.21
CA LYS A 117 0.34 11.51 11.77
C LYS A 117 -0.47 12.22 10.69
N GLN A 118 -0.99 13.39 11.02
CA GLN A 118 -1.64 14.27 10.05
C GLN A 118 -0.60 14.94 9.17
N GLU A 119 -0.64 14.66 7.87
CA GLU A 119 0.10 15.40 6.87
C GLU A 119 -0.50 16.81 6.68
N ASN A 120 0.36 17.81 6.50
CA ASN A 120 -0.05 19.21 6.33
C ASN A 120 -0.01 19.60 4.86
N PHE A 121 -1.07 20.27 4.39
CA PHE A 121 -1.20 20.80 3.04
C PHE A 121 -2.22 21.96 3.05
N ASP A 122 -2.22 22.84 2.04
CA ASP A 122 -2.97 24.10 2.03
C ASP A 122 -4.48 23.90 2.24
N LYS A 123 -5.00 22.79 1.71
CA LYS A 123 -6.44 22.47 1.71
C LYS A 123 -6.87 21.51 2.82
N LEU A 124 -6.04 21.32 3.85
CA LEU A 124 -6.39 20.50 5.03
C LEU A 124 -7.69 20.93 5.70
N HIS A 125 -8.00 22.22 5.73
CA HIS A 125 -9.26 22.73 6.29
C HIS A 125 -10.50 22.29 5.51
N GLU A 126 -10.38 22.02 4.20
CA GLU A 126 -11.46 21.45 3.40
C GLU A 126 -11.64 19.97 3.72
N LEU A 127 -10.52 19.22 3.83
CA LEU A 127 -10.54 17.81 4.24
C LEU A 127 -11.21 17.62 5.61
N LYS A 128 -10.90 18.48 6.59
CA LYS A 128 -11.48 18.42 7.94
C LYS A 128 -13.00 18.56 7.96
N LYS A 129 -13.61 19.25 6.99
CA LYS A 129 -15.08 19.34 6.88
C LYS A 129 -15.70 18.04 6.40
N ILE A 130 -14.97 17.27 5.61
CA ILE A 130 -15.41 15.98 5.06
C ILE A 130 -15.21 14.87 6.10
N THR A 131 -14.13 14.97 6.88
CA THR A 131 -13.77 14.01 7.94
C THR A 131 -14.27 14.45 9.32
N ASP A 132 -15.27 15.32 9.38
CA ASP A 132 -15.80 15.81 10.66
C ASP A 132 -16.43 14.65 11.45
N PRO A 133 -15.97 14.36 12.68
CA PRO A 133 -16.55 13.30 13.50
C PRO A 133 -18.05 13.43 13.74
N GLU A 134 -18.60 14.66 13.74
CA GLU A 134 -20.04 14.86 13.90
C GLU A 134 -20.84 14.28 12.74
N LEU A 135 -20.29 14.26 11.52
CA LEU A 135 -20.92 13.61 10.36
C LEU A 135 -20.98 12.09 10.48
N ALA A 136 -20.19 11.52 11.39
CA ALA A 136 -20.16 10.10 11.69
C ALA A 136 -20.89 9.75 12.99
N ALA A 137 -21.50 10.72 13.68
CA ALA A 137 -22.25 10.51 14.92
C ALA A 137 -23.54 9.72 14.62
N GLY A 138 -23.48 8.39 14.78
CA GLY A 138 -24.62 7.49 14.56
C GLY A 138 -24.36 6.39 13.54
N ILE A 139 -23.15 6.31 12.98
CA ILE A 139 -22.74 5.20 12.10
C ILE A 139 -21.55 4.47 12.69
N SER A 140 -21.38 3.21 12.30
CA SER A 140 -20.24 2.40 12.72
C SER A 140 -18.91 2.98 12.23
N VAL A 141 -17.79 2.64 12.89
CA VAL A 141 -16.44 3.04 12.44
C VAL A 141 -16.17 2.53 11.02
N PHE A 142 -16.63 1.32 10.71
CA PHE A 142 -16.51 0.73 9.38
C PHE A 142 -17.31 1.51 8.32
N GLU A 143 -18.57 1.85 8.61
CA GLU A 143 -19.40 2.65 7.69
C GLU A 143 -18.81 4.05 7.46
N ALA A 144 -18.20 4.66 8.49
CA ALA A 144 -17.49 5.93 8.33
C ALA A 144 -16.30 5.79 7.35
N ALA A 145 -15.53 4.70 7.44
CA ALA A 145 -14.44 4.42 6.50
C ALA A 145 -14.96 4.15 5.07
N GLU A 146 -16.10 3.46 4.92
CA GLU A 146 -16.76 3.26 3.62
C GLU A 146 -17.21 4.59 3.01
N LYS A 147 -17.80 5.50 3.78
CA LYS A 147 -18.21 6.83 3.29
C LYS A 147 -17.01 7.68 2.84
N LEU A 148 -15.87 7.58 3.53
CA LEU A 148 -14.64 8.25 3.10
C LEU A 148 -14.10 7.65 1.80
N ASN A 149 -14.17 6.32 1.65
CA ASN A 149 -13.80 5.65 0.40
C ASN A 149 -14.71 6.08 -0.76
N GLU A 150 -16.02 6.11 -0.52
CA GLU A 150 -17.00 6.57 -1.50
C GLU A 150 -16.79 8.05 -1.87
N TYR A 151 -16.45 8.91 -0.90
CA TYR A 151 -16.11 10.30 -1.18
C TYR A 151 -14.95 10.41 -2.17
N VAL A 152 -13.88 9.64 -1.97
CA VAL A 152 -12.74 9.62 -2.91
C VAL A 152 -13.20 9.13 -4.29
N TYR A 153 -13.96 8.04 -4.36
CA TYR A 153 -14.48 7.49 -5.62
C TYR A 153 -15.35 8.49 -6.40
N GLN A 154 -16.21 9.25 -5.72
CA GLN A 154 -17.11 10.19 -6.36
C GLN A 154 -16.43 11.51 -6.76
N ASN A 155 -15.40 11.93 -6.01
CA ASN A 155 -14.80 13.26 -6.16
C ASN A 155 -13.42 13.26 -6.83
N PHE A 156 -12.82 12.10 -7.08
CA PHE A 156 -11.51 11.98 -7.73
C PHE A 156 -11.59 11.04 -8.94
N GLN A 157 -10.99 11.47 -10.06
CA GLN A 157 -10.97 10.70 -11.30
C GLN A 157 -9.68 9.89 -11.43
N TYR A 158 -9.81 8.64 -11.88
CA TYR A 158 -8.64 7.82 -12.24
C TYR A 158 -8.13 8.21 -13.63
N ILE A 159 -7.01 8.93 -13.70
CA ILE A 159 -6.41 9.40 -14.95
C ILE A 159 -4.91 9.09 -14.95
N LYS A 160 -4.48 8.25 -15.88
CA LYS A 160 -3.06 7.90 -16.02
C LYS A 160 -2.25 9.09 -16.54
N GLY A 161 -1.06 9.29 -15.97
CA GLY A 161 -0.09 10.28 -16.45
C GLY A 161 -0.28 11.70 -15.94
N VAL A 162 -1.27 11.96 -15.06
CA VAL A 162 -1.48 13.27 -14.43
C VAL A 162 -0.70 13.44 -13.13
N THR A 163 -0.12 12.35 -12.61
CA THR A 163 0.69 12.32 -11.39
C THR A 163 2.00 11.58 -11.62
N ASN A 164 2.97 11.83 -10.75
CA ASN A 164 4.25 11.14 -10.70
C ASN A 164 4.64 10.89 -9.22
N VAL A 165 5.82 10.31 -8.99
CA VAL A 165 6.30 9.95 -7.64
C VAL A 165 6.51 11.15 -6.72
N GLU A 166 6.62 12.36 -7.28
CA GLU A 166 6.82 13.62 -6.55
C GLU A 166 5.51 14.40 -6.36
N SER A 167 4.38 13.89 -6.89
CA SER A 167 3.08 14.57 -6.78
C SER A 167 2.65 14.77 -5.33
N THR A 168 2.28 16.00 -4.98
CA THR A 168 1.95 16.41 -3.61
C THR A 168 0.44 16.37 -3.31
N LEU A 169 0.06 16.36 -2.02
CA LEU A 169 -1.34 16.43 -1.62
C LEU A 169 -2.06 17.68 -2.14
N ASP A 170 -1.38 18.83 -2.21
CA ASP A 170 -1.95 20.06 -2.76
C ASP A 170 -2.27 19.95 -4.25
N GLU A 171 -1.38 19.32 -5.02
CA GLU A 171 -1.60 19.05 -6.43
C GLU A 171 -2.77 18.08 -6.63
N ILE A 172 -2.79 16.95 -5.91
CA ILE A 172 -3.87 15.96 -6.01
C ILE A 172 -5.21 16.57 -5.59
N TRP A 173 -5.23 17.36 -4.52
CA TRP A 173 -6.45 17.99 -4.04
C TRP A 173 -7.01 19.00 -5.04
N LYS A 174 -6.13 19.75 -5.72
CA LYS A 174 -6.52 20.71 -6.76
C LYS A 174 -6.94 20.02 -8.06
N LEU A 175 -6.21 18.99 -8.48
CA LEU A 175 -6.46 18.25 -9.71
C LEU A 175 -7.73 17.39 -9.62
N LYS A 176 -8.03 16.87 -8.42
CA LYS A 176 -9.09 15.88 -8.21
C LYS A 176 -8.97 14.68 -9.17
N ALA A 177 -7.74 14.29 -9.47
CA ALA A 177 -7.44 13.17 -10.35
C ALA A 177 -6.06 12.58 -10.05
N GLY A 178 -5.90 11.30 -10.34
CA GLY A 178 -4.63 10.60 -10.13
C GLY A 178 -4.70 9.12 -10.50
N VAL A 179 -3.77 8.36 -9.93
CA VAL A 179 -3.75 6.89 -10.00
C VAL A 179 -3.96 6.31 -8.59
N CYS A 180 -3.66 5.04 -8.38
CA CYS A 180 -3.89 4.36 -7.10
C CYS A 180 -2.97 4.81 -5.95
N GLN A 181 -1.86 5.48 -6.26
CA GLN A 181 -0.93 6.07 -5.27
C GLN A 181 -1.59 7.26 -4.59
#